data_AF-A0A378QN82-F1
#
_entry.id   AF-A0A378QN82-F1
#
_cell.length_a   1.000
_cell.length_b   1.000
_cell.length_c   1.000
_cell.angle_alpha   90.00
_cell.angle_beta   90.00
_cell.angle_gamma   90.00
#
_symmetry.space_group_name_H-M   'P 1'
#
loop_
_entity.id
_entity.type
_entity.pdbx_description
1 polymer ?
#
loop_
_entity_poly.entity_id
_entity_poly.type
_entity_poly.pdbx_seq_one_letter_code
_entity_poly.pdbx_strand_id
1 'polypeptide(L)' 'MYQSLYSEISLLKQQAEYNYSPLYIAKMSMNILNEYSNEIIAEDRDKFISLIAMDMGEEFEYSQDECIKVLSEILKNYN' A
#
# COMPACT_ATOMS: atom_id res chain seq x y z
N MET A 1 7.81 17.95 9.24
CA MET A 1 6.82 18.13 8.16
C MET A 1 6.04 16.82 8.14
N TYR A 2 4.77 16.82 8.53
CA TYR A 2 3.95 15.60 8.43
C TYR A 2 3.83 15.27 6.94
N GLN A 3 4.16 14.04 6.54
CA GLN A 3 3.92 13.59 5.17
C GLN A 3 2.39 13.44 4.98
N SER A 4 1.88 13.73 3.80
CA SER A 4 0.46 13.48 3.50
C SER A 4 0.25 12.00 3.13
N LEU A 5 -0.97 11.49 3.33
CA LEU A 5 -1.35 10.14 2.88
C LEU A 5 -0.99 9.91 1.40
N TYR A 6 -1.26 10.90 0.54
CA TYR A 6 -0.89 10.83 -0.88
C TYR A 6 0.62 10.62 -1.09
N SER A 7 1.46 11.37 -0.36
CA SER A 7 2.91 11.23 -0.48
C SER A 7 3.41 9.87 0.00
N GLU A 8 2.89 9.33 1.09
CA GLU A 8 3.27 8.02 1.61
C GLU A 8 2.87 6.89 0.66
N ILE A 9 1.65 6.92 0.09
CA ILE A 9 1.23 5.92 -0.92
C ILE A 9 2.06 6.06 -2.19
N SER A 10 2.38 7.28 -2.61
CA SER A 10 3.21 7.53 -3.79
C SER A 10 4.63 6.98 -3.61
N LEU A 11 5.22 7.16 -2.43
CA LEU A 11 6.52 6.58 -2.08
C LEU A 11 6.47 5.05 -2.06
N LEU A 12 5.41 4.47 -1.49
CA LEU A 12 5.22 3.03 -1.47
C LEU A 12 5.10 2.44 -2.90
N LYS A 13 4.39 3.14 -3.79
CA LYS A 13 4.30 2.78 -5.21
C LYS A 13 5.65 2.85 -5.90
N GLN A 14 6.43 3.90 -5.69
CA GLN A 14 7.79 3.99 -6.23
C GLN A 14 8.68 2.86 -5.72
N GLN A 15 8.56 2.49 -4.43
CA GLN A 15 9.27 1.35 -3.89
C GLN A 15 8.86 0.05 -4.62
N ALA A 16 7.57 -0.17 -4.87
CA ALA A 16 7.10 -1.32 -5.64
C ALA A 16 7.66 -1.32 -7.08
N GLU A 17 7.80 -0.15 -7.71
CA GLU A 17 8.32 -0.01 -9.07
C GLU A 17 9.83 -0.31 -9.18
N TYR A 18 10.63 0.18 -8.23
CA TYR A 18 12.09 0.15 -8.36
C TYR A 18 12.80 -0.88 -7.50
N ASN A 19 12.19 -1.29 -6.39
CA ASN A 19 12.80 -2.14 -5.36
C ASN A 19 11.76 -3.09 -4.76
N TYR A 20 11.08 -3.84 -5.64
CA TYR A 20 9.96 -4.68 -5.26
C TYR A 20 10.35 -5.70 -4.17
N SER A 21 9.60 -5.69 -3.07
CA SER A 21 9.72 -6.67 -1.99
C SER A 21 8.34 -6.84 -1.33
N PRO A 22 7.69 -7.99 -1.49
CA PRO A 22 6.36 -8.26 -0.90
C PRO A 22 6.28 -7.92 0.59
N LEU A 23 7.28 -8.40 1.35
CA LEU A 23 7.41 -8.17 2.78
C LEU A 23 7.52 -6.67 3.14
N TYR A 24 8.30 -5.91 2.38
CA TYR A 24 8.43 -4.47 2.60
C TYR A 24 7.11 -3.75 2.29
N ILE A 25 6.45 -4.10 1.18
CA ILE A 25 5.17 -3.51 0.79
C ILE A 25 4.13 -3.77 1.88
N ALA A 26 3.98 -5.02 2.33
CA ALA A 26 3.06 -5.39 3.40
C ALA A 26 3.27 -4.57 4.68
N LYS A 27 4.53 -4.48 5.14
CA LYS A 27 4.90 -3.73 6.33
C LYS A 27 4.57 -2.24 6.22
N MET A 28 4.89 -1.62 5.08
CA MET A 28 4.61 -0.20 4.87
C MET A 28 3.12 0.06 4.69
N SER A 29 2.38 -0.82 4.03
CA SER A 29 0.92 -0.77 3.96
C SER A 29 0.28 -0.78 5.35
N MET A 30 0.80 -1.59 6.27
CA MET A 30 0.35 -1.59 7.67
C MET A 30 0.62 -0.27 8.38
N ASN A 31 1.81 0.31 8.19
CA ASN A 31 2.16 1.60 8.79
C ASN A 31 1.25 2.72 8.30
N ILE A 32 1.04 2.81 6.98
CA ILE A 32 0.15 3.81 6.37
C ILE A 32 -1.28 3.63 6.88
N LEU A 33 -1.78 2.40 6.91
CA LEU A 33 -3.14 2.15 7.39
C LEU A 33 -3.32 2.56 8.86
N ASN A 34 -2.33 2.32 9.71
CA ASN A 34 -2.38 2.70 11.12
C ASN A 34 -2.31 4.22 11.31
N GLU A 35 -1.39 4.89 10.62
CA GLU A 35 -1.14 6.33 10.76
C GLU A 35 -2.28 7.17 10.17
N TYR A 36 -2.83 6.76 9.03
CA TYR A 36 -3.83 7.50 8.26
C TYR A 36 -5.23 6.86 8.30
N SER A 37 -5.50 6.01 9.31
CA SER A 37 -6.76 5.24 9.42
C SER A 37 -8.05 6.09 9.35
N ASN A 38 -7.98 7.36 9.78
CA ASN A 38 -9.09 8.32 9.75
C ASN A 38 -9.27 9.00 8.38
N GLU A 39 -8.24 8.99 7.53
CA GLU A 39 -8.26 9.59 6.19
C GLU A 39 -8.60 8.55 5.11
N ILE A 40 -8.28 7.28 5.35
CA ILE A 40 -8.49 6.19 4.40
C ILE A 40 -9.97 5.77 4.36
N ILE A 41 -10.57 5.82 3.18
CA ILE A 41 -11.95 5.35 2.95
C ILE A 41 -12.06 3.83 3.06
N ALA A 42 -13.27 3.33 3.35
CA ALA A 42 -13.51 1.91 3.57
C ALA A 42 -13.06 1.01 2.41
N GLU A 43 -13.30 1.41 1.16
CA GLU A 43 -12.90 0.63 -0.02
C GLU A 43 -11.38 0.44 -0.12
N ASP A 44 -10.61 1.49 0.20
CA ASP A 44 -9.15 1.41 0.15
C ASP A 44 -8.57 0.71 1.37
N ARG A 45 -9.27 0.72 2.51
CA ARG A 45 -8.88 -0.06 3.69
C ARG A 45 -8.80 -1.55 3.36
N ASP A 46 -9.76 -2.09 2.60
CA ASP A 46 -9.71 -3.49 2.18
C ASP A 46 -8.52 -3.78 1.27
N LYS A 47 -8.19 -2.84 0.37
CA LYS A 47 -6.98 -2.94 -0.48
C LYS A 47 -5.70 -2.94 0.35
N PHE A 48 -5.60 -2.09 1.37
CA PHE A 48 -4.48 -2.11 2.31
C PHE A 48 -4.40 -3.44 3.07
N ILE A 49 -5.53 -3.99 3.53
CA ILE A 49 -5.56 -5.29 4.20
C ILE A 49 -5.02 -6.39 3.28
N SER A 50 -5.40 -6.39 1.99
CA SER A 50 -4.84 -7.35 1.03
C SER A 50 -3.33 -7.19 0.83
N LEU A 51 -2.81 -5.96 0.76
CA LEU A 51 -1.36 -5.73 0.69
C LEU A 51 -0.64 -6.20 1.97
N ILE A 52 -1.24 -6.00 3.14
CA ILE A 52 -0.70 -6.45 4.43
C ILE A 52 -0.66 -7.99 4.51
N ALA A 53 -1.66 -8.66 3.95
CA ALA A 53 -1.73 -10.12 3.93
C ALA A 53 -0.58 -10.78 3.17
N MET A 54 0.16 -10.05 2.33
CA MET A 54 1.36 -10.56 1.65
C MET A 54 2.47 -10.97 2.64
N ASP A 55 2.46 -10.48 3.89
CA ASP A 55 3.37 -10.93 4.96
C ASP A 55 2.98 -12.32 5.53
N MET A 56 1.82 -12.87 5.15
CA MET A 56 1.32 -14.16 5.68
C MET A 56 1.82 -15.38 4.89
N GLY A 57 2.50 -15.17 3.76
CA GLY A 57 3.12 -16.22 2.95
C GLY A 57 2.83 -16.12 1.46
N GLU A 58 3.55 -16.92 0.66
CA GLU A 58 3.55 -16.87 -0.81
C GLU A 58 2.15 -17.00 -1.45
N GLU A 59 1.21 -17.67 -0.79
CA GLU A 59 -0.18 -17.83 -1.29
C GLU A 59 -0.95 -16.50 -1.40
N PHE A 60 -0.52 -15.48 -0.66
CA PHE A 60 -1.14 -14.16 -0.63
C PHE A 60 -0.26 -13.08 -1.29
N GLU A 61 0.93 -13.45 -1.76
CA GLU A 61 1.85 -12.51 -2.39
C GLU A 61 1.31 -12.08 -3.76
N TYR A 62 1.08 -10.78 -3.88
CA TYR A 62 0.89 -10.17 -5.19
C TYR A 62 2.20 -10.18 -5.96
N SER A 63 2.10 -10.19 -7.29
CA SER A 63 3.21 -9.82 -8.15
C SER A 63 3.51 -8.31 -8.04
N GLN A 64 4.67 -7.90 -8.57
CA GLN A 64 5.06 -6.50 -8.64
C GLN A 64 3.98 -5.64 -9.34
N ASP A 65 3.47 -6.11 -10.49
CA ASP A 65 2.48 -5.38 -11.28
C ASP A 65 1.13 -5.27 -10.56
N GLU A 66 0.71 -6.32 -9.85
CA GLU A 66 -0.50 -6.31 -9.03
C GLU A 66 -0.39 -5.31 -7.88
N CYS A 67 0.75 -5.26 -7.18
CA CYS A 67 1.01 -4.25 -6.16
C CYS A 67 0.91 -2.84 -6.72
N ILE A 68 1.59 -2.57 -7.85
CA ILE A 68 1.58 -1.25 -8.50
C ILE A 68 0.17 -0.87 -8.91
N LYS A 69 -0.61 -1.82 -9.45
CA LYS A 69 -2.00 -1.60 -9.85
C LYS A 69 -2.86 -1.21 -8.64
N VAL A 70 -2.80 -1.97 -7.55
CA VAL A 70 -3.56 -1.69 -6.32
C VAL A 70 -3.19 -0.32 -5.74
N LEU A 71 -1.90 -0.02 -5.63
CA LEU A 71 -1.44 1.29 -5.13
C LEU A 71 -1.87 2.44 -6.06
N SER A 72 -1.90 2.22 -7.37
CA SER A 72 -2.40 3.20 -8.34
C SER A 72 -3.91 3.41 -8.23
N GLU A 73 -4.67 2.38 -7.89
CA GLU A 73 -6.12 2.49 -7.65
C GLU A 73 -6.41 3.26 -6.37
N ILE A 74 -5.67 2.99 -5.28
CA ILE A 74 -5.76 3.75 -4.03
C ILE A 74 -5.43 5.23 -4.29
N LEU A 75 -4.33 5.53 -5.00
CA LEU A 75 -3.90 6.92 -5.27
C LEU A 75 -4.94 7.76 -6.00
N LYS A 76 -5.85 7.17 -6.78
CA LYS A 76 -6.91 7.94 -7.48
C LYS A 76 -7.90 8.60 -6.53
N ASN A 77 -7.98 8.13 -5.27
CA ASN A 77 -8.92 8.62 -4.28
C ASN A 77 -8.34 9.72 -3.37
N TYR A 78 -7.04 10.02 -3.49
CA TYR A 78 -6.35 11.00 -2.66
C TYR A 78 -5.62 12.01 -3.56
N ASN A 79 -5.57 13.28 -3.15
CA ASN A 79 -4.93 14.38 -3.89
C ASN A 79 -3.67 14.88 -3.19
#